data_AF-A0A4Y2KDN5-F1
#
_entry.id   AF-A0A4Y2KDN5-F1
#
_cell.length_a   1.000
_cell.length_b   1.000
_cell.length_c   1.000
_cell.angle_alpha   90.00
_cell.angle_beta   90.00
_cell.angle_gamma   90.00
#
_symmetry.space_group_name_H-M   'P 1'
#
loop_
_entity.id
_entity.type
_entity.pdbx_description
1 polymer ?
#
loop_
_entity_poly.entity_id
_entity_poly.type
_entity_poly.pdbx_seq_one_letter_code
_entity_poly.pdbx_strand_id
1 'polypeptide(L)'
;MRLGKVQEDVLKSITDMRTLDIIVKWSCDRAQQIRCEQKFSSENCSDESLFSISMVPNQIYSLNDQKIKKIVWKNTSPSSTRYGRLIKFMFAKESLNVIKREVKRIKEQVISLLPTEISINVSEVSIKPTLIFCMIDGKICNSVAGCESTQTCYLLLCQA
;
A
#
# COMPACT_ATOMS: atom_id res chain seq x y z
N MET A 1 -6.67 4.29 -12.44
CA MET A 1 -5.34 4.78 -12.86
C MET A 1 -5.20 6.29 -12.63
N ARG A 2 -4.86 6.71 -11.40
CA ARG A 2 -4.74 8.14 -11.00
C ARG A 2 -3.30 8.54 -10.66
N LEU A 3 -2.46 7.59 -10.22
CA LEU A 3 -1.07 7.87 -9.87
C LEU A 3 -0.18 8.16 -11.09
N GLY A 4 -0.35 7.40 -12.18
CA GLY A 4 0.35 7.67 -13.44
C GLY A 4 0.05 9.06 -14.01
N LYS A 5 -1.20 9.52 -13.89
CA LYS A 5 -1.61 10.90 -14.26
C LYS A 5 -0.98 11.96 -13.35
N VAL A 6 -0.87 11.70 -12.05
CA VAL A 6 -0.24 12.65 -11.10
C VAL A 6 1.27 12.76 -11.32
N GLN A 7 1.90 11.70 -11.83
CA GLN A 7 3.34 11.67 -12.15
C GLN A 7 3.59 11.85 -13.66
N GLU A 8 2.62 12.38 -14.41
CA GLU A 8 2.71 12.45 -15.86
C GLU A 8 3.92 13.28 -16.32
N ASP A 9 4.22 14.40 -15.66
CA ASP A 9 5.38 15.24 -15.99
C ASP A 9 6.71 14.51 -15.77
N VAL A 10 6.80 13.73 -14.69
CA VAL A 10 7.94 12.87 -14.43
C VAL A 10 8.08 11.81 -15.51
N LEU A 11 6.98 11.18 -15.90
CA LEU A 11 7.01 10.12 -16.91
C LEU A 11 7.27 10.68 -18.32
N LYS A 12 6.83 11.90 -18.63
CA LYS A 12 7.15 12.63 -19.88
C LYS A 12 8.64 12.97 -20.00
N SER A 13 9.34 13.14 -18.88
CA SER A 13 10.80 13.39 -18.90
C SER A 13 11.61 12.18 -19.37
N ILE A 14 10.96 11.02 -19.53
CA ILE A 14 11.59 9.75 -19.88
C ILE A 14 11.30 9.44 -21.35
N THR A 15 12.28 9.65 -22.22
CA THR A 15 12.12 9.41 -23.67
C THR A 15 12.45 7.97 -24.07
N ASP A 16 13.31 7.29 -23.31
CA ASP A 16 13.98 6.06 -23.79
C ASP A 16 13.61 4.78 -23.02
N MET A 17 12.79 4.87 -21.95
CA MET A 17 12.46 3.72 -21.11
C MET A 17 11.03 3.26 -21.35
N ARG A 18 10.89 2.04 -21.84
CA ARG A 18 9.58 1.41 -22.12
C ARG A 18 9.02 0.64 -20.94
N THR A 19 9.89 0.23 -20.01
CA THR A 19 9.52 -0.56 -18.83
C THR A 19 10.02 0.12 -17.57
N LEU A 20 9.13 0.31 -16.62
CA LEU A 20 9.41 0.92 -15.32
C LEU A 20 8.90 0.03 -14.21
N ASP A 21 9.62 0.01 -13.11
CA ASP A 21 9.18 -0.59 -11.86
C ASP A 21 8.81 0.51 -10.87
N ILE A 22 7.69 0.33 -10.17
CA ILE A 22 7.29 1.21 -9.07
C ILE A 22 7.26 0.46 -7.75
N ILE A 23 7.95 1.01 -6.75
CA ILE A 23 7.88 0.54 -5.36
C ILE A 23 6.79 1.32 -4.64
N VAL A 24 5.82 0.59 -4.14
CA VAL A 24 4.72 1.12 -3.36
C VAL A 24 4.73 0.46 -1.99
N LYS A 25 4.78 1.24 -0.93
CA LYS A 25 4.57 0.73 0.43
C LYS A 25 3.08 0.71 0.73
N TRP A 26 2.60 -0.27 1.46
CA TRP A 26 1.23 -0.29 1.94
C TRP A 26 1.14 -0.74 3.40
N SER A 27 0.04 -0.38 4.03
CA SER A 27 -0.26 -0.69 5.42
C SER A 27 -1.75 -0.74 5.68
N CYS A 28 -2.08 -1.22 6.87
CA CYS A 28 -3.37 -1.01 7.49
C CYS A 28 -3.21 -0.29 8.82
N ASP A 29 -4.20 0.52 9.17
CA ASP A 29 -4.19 1.33 10.39
C ASP A 29 -5.61 1.47 10.94
N ARG A 30 -5.73 1.74 12.24
CA ARG A 30 -7.01 2.00 12.91
C ARG A 30 -7.16 3.47 13.26
N ALA A 31 -8.39 3.94 13.24
CA ALA A 31 -8.77 5.19 13.87
C ALA A 31 -10.00 4.97 14.75
N GLN A 32 -10.09 5.72 15.85
CA GLN A 32 -11.31 5.83 16.64
C GLN A 32 -11.93 7.19 16.36
N GLN A 33 -13.25 7.24 16.31
CA GLN A 33 -13.99 8.47 16.08
C GLN A 33 -15.20 8.57 16.99
N ILE A 34 -15.70 9.79 17.16
CA ILE A 34 -16.95 10.05 17.85
C ILE A 34 -18.07 9.40 17.04
N ARG A 35 -18.92 8.63 17.72
CA ARG A 35 -20.07 7.94 17.13
C ARG A 35 -21.00 8.97 16.50
N CYS A 36 -21.40 8.76 15.24
CA CYS A 36 -22.46 9.57 14.66
C CYS A 36 -23.80 9.21 15.32
N GLU A 37 -24.63 10.21 15.61
CA GLU A 37 -25.97 9.99 16.17
C GLU A 37 -26.97 9.47 15.13
N GLN A 38 -26.54 9.27 13.88
CA GLN A 38 -27.37 8.72 12.83
C GLN A 38 -27.74 7.26 13.15
N LYS A 39 -29.05 6.97 13.11
CA LYS A 39 -29.55 5.60 13.31
C LYS A 39 -29.09 4.69 12.19
N PHE A 40 -28.48 3.57 12.56
CA PHE A 40 -28.20 2.49 11.62
C PHE A 40 -29.46 1.68 11.33
N SER A 41 -29.52 1.08 10.14
CA SER A 41 -30.59 0.17 9.75
C SER A 41 -30.56 -1.17 10.50
N SER A 42 -29.45 -1.50 11.16
CA SER A 42 -29.31 -2.71 11.99
C SER A 42 -28.59 -2.40 13.30
N GLU A 43 -28.96 -3.12 14.37
CA GLU A 43 -28.43 -2.93 15.73
C GLU A 43 -26.96 -3.33 15.86
N ASN A 44 -26.45 -4.20 14.97
CA ASN A 44 -25.06 -4.68 14.99
C ASN A 44 -24.07 -3.74 14.28
N CYS A 45 -24.54 -2.62 13.72
CA CYS A 45 -23.68 -1.65 13.07
C CYS A 45 -23.10 -0.64 14.08
N SER A 46 -21.81 -0.35 13.95
CA SER A 46 -21.12 0.71 14.69
C SER A 46 -20.12 1.39 13.77
N ASP A 47 -20.01 2.70 13.91
CA ASP A 47 -19.04 3.58 13.25
C ASP A 47 -17.92 4.05 14.18
N GLU A 48 -17.92 3.62 15.45
CA GLU A 48 -16.95 4.05 16.47
C GLU A 48 -15.49 3.74 16.08
N SER A 49 -15.29 2.62 15.40
CA SER A 49 -13.97 2.13 14.99
C SER A 49 -13.84 2.12 13.48
N LEU A 50 -12.73 2.65 13.00
CA LEU A 50 -12.32 2.63 11.61
C LEU A 50 -11.11 1.72 11.44
N PHE A 51 -11.14 0.96 10.36
CA PHE A 51 -10.00 0.23 9.84
C PHE A 51 -9.75 0.67 8.40
N SER A 52 -8.52 1.07 8.12
CA SER A 52 -8.12 1.61 6.82
C SER A 52 -6.95 0.83 6.26
N ILE A 53 -6.87 0.76 4.93
CA ILE A 53 -5.74 0.23 4.18
C ILE A 53 -5.29 1.33 3.25
N SER A 54 -4.03 1.69 3.33
CA SER A 54 -3.45 2.77 2.54
C SER A 54 -2.16 2.33 1.86
N MET A 55 -1.78 3.06 0.83
CA MET A 55 -0.52 2.87 0.13
C MET A 55 0.16 4.21 -0.18
N VAL A 56 1.48 4.17 -0.27
CA VAL A 56 2.32 5.31 -0.59
C VAL A 56 3.33 4.89 -1.66
N PRO A 57 3.31 5.52 -2.85
CA PRO A 57 4.36 5.32 -3.83
C PRO A 57 5.65 5.95 -3.33
N ASN A 58 6.74 5.18 -3.39
CA ASN A 58 8.02 5.59 -2.82
C ASN A 58 9.07 5.87 -3.89
N GLN A 59 9.08 5.07 -4.95
CA GLN A 59 10.11 5.16 -5.97
C GLN A 59 9.63 4.59 -7.30
N ILE A 60 10.00 5.25 -8.40
CA ILE A 60 9.94 4.72 -9.76
C ILE A 60 11.36 4.58 -10.28
N TYR A 61 11.67 3.45 -10.90
CA TYR A 61 12.99 3.18 -11.46
C TYR A 61 12.91 2.35 -12.73
N SER A 62 13.97 2.39 -13.52
CA SER A 62 14.20 1.49 -14.64
C SER A 62 15.40 0.59 -14.33
N LEU A 63 15.36 -0.62 -14.84
CA LEU A 63 16.53 -1.50 -14.92
C LEU A 63 17.05 -1.45 -16.35
N ASN A 64 18.36 -1.30 -16.53
CA ASN A 64 18.99 -1.51 -17.84
C ASN A 64 19.28 -3.00 -18.06
N ASP A 65 19.79 -3.36 -19.24
CA ASP A 65 20.14 -4.74 -19.59
C ASP A 65 21.15 -5.39 -18.62
N GLN A 66 21.96 -4.57 -17.96
CA GLN A 66 22.94 -4.99 -16.96
C GLN A 66 22.35 -5.02 -15.53
N LYS A 67 21.03 -4.90 -15.37
CA LYS A 67 20.29 -4.83 -14.08
C LYS A 67 20.72 -3.68 -13.15
N ILE A 68 21.34 -2.64 -13.71
CA ILE A 68 21.68 -1.43 -12.97
C ILE A 68 20.42 -0.58 -12.82
N LYS A 69 20.13 -0.20 -11.58
CA LYS A 69 18.94 0.56 -11.19
C LYS A 69 19.13 2.05 -11.46
N LYS A 70 18.38 2.61 -12.41
CA LYS A 70 18.28 4.05 -12.64
C LYS A 70 17.01 4.60 -11.99
N ILE A 71 17.17 5.48 -11.00
CA ILE A 71 16.05 6.11 -10.32
C ILE A 71 15.48 7.21 -11.21
N VAL A 72 14.21 7.09 -11.55
CA VAL A 72 13.47 8.09 -12.32
C VAL A 72 12.83 9.10 -11.38
N TRP A 73 12.22 8.59 -10.32
CA TRP A 73 11.55 9.41 -9.32
C TRP A 73 11.64 8.77 -7.96
N LYS A 74 11.76 9.63 -6.95
CA LYS A 74 11.77 9.25 -5.55
C LYS A 74 10.88 10.21 -4.79
N ASN A 75 10.02 9.66 -3.95
CA ASN A 75 9.22 10.45 -3.05
C ASN A 75 10.13 11.13 -2.02
N THR A 76 10.22 12.46 -2.06
CA THR A 76 11.02 13.27 -1.15
C THR A 76 10.40 13.38 0.24
N SER A 77 9.12 13.03 0.40
CA SER A 77 8.39 13.09 1.67
C SER A 77 7.48 11.87 1.84
N PRO A 78 8.06 10.67 2.06
CA PRO A 78 7.31 9.41 2.09
C PRO A 78 6.33 9.31 3.27
N SER A 79 6.57 10.05 4.36
CA SER A 79 5.65 10.11 5.51
C SER A 79 4.57 11.17 5.37
N SER A 80 4.54 11.92 4.25
CA SER A 80 3.52 12.94 4.02
C SER A 80 2.17 12.34 3.64
N THR A 81 1.10 12.87 4.22
CA THR A 81 -0.29 12.55 3.85
C THR A 81 -0.59 12.85 2.37
N ARG A 82 0.18 13.75 1.73
CA ARG A 82 0.01 14.13 0.32
C ARG A 82 0.12 12.95 -0.64
N TYR A 83 0.95 11.96 -0.33
CA TYR A 83 1.17 10.78 -1.19
C TYR A 83 0.44 9.53 -0.69
N GLY A 84 -0.17 9.57 0.50
CA GLY A 84 -1.06 8.53 0.99
C GLY A 84 -2.27 8.36 0.10
N ARG A 85 -2.53 7.14 -0.34
CA ARG A 85 -3.70 6.77 -1.13
C ARG A 85 -4.45 5.68 -0.40
N LEU A 86 -5.70 5.96 -0.05
CA LEU A 86 -6.60 5.00 0.57
C LEU A 86 -6.98 3.92 -0.48
N ILE A 87 -6.75 2.66 -0.13
CA ILE A 87 -7.21 1.51 -0.90
C ILE A 87 -8.59 1.11 -0.41
N LYS A 88 -8.77 1.05 0.92
CA LYS A 88 -10.00 0.61 1.55
C LYS A 88 -10.19 1.32 2.89
N PHE A 89 -11.42 1.65 3.21
CA PHE A 89 -11.83 2.00 4.58
C PHE A 89 -13.07 1.19 4.95
N MET A 90 -13.22 0.91 6.24
CA MET A 90 -14.38 0.22 6.78
C MET A 90 -14.62 0.64 8.22
N PHE A 91 -15.87 0.65 8.62
CA PHE A 91 -16.27 0.75 10.02
C PHE A 91 -16.14 -0.63 10.66
N ALA A 92 -14.99 -0.90 11.26
CA ALA A 92 -14.69 -2.17 11.89
C ALA A 92 -13.64 -1.97 12.98
N LYS A 93 -13.81 -2.68 14.09
CA LYS A 93 -12.79 -2.76 15.12
C LYS A 93 -11.59 -3.56 14.61
N GLU A 94 -10.40 -3.03 14.85
CA GLU A 94 -9.15 -3.74 14.57
C GLU A 94 -9.08 -5.01 15.43
N SER A 95 -9.20 -6.17 14.76
CA SER A 95 -9.14 -7.50 15.36
C SER A 95 -8.24 -8.41 14.52
N LEU A 96 -7.73 -9.48 15.13
CA LEU A 96 -6.87 -10.48 14.46
C LEU A 96 -7.53 -11.01 13.18
N ASN A 97 -8.83 -11.30 13.24
CA ASN A 97 -9.59 -11.81 12.09
C ASN A 97 -9.70 -10.78 10.97
N VAL A 98 -9.98 -9.51 11.30
CA VAL A 98 -10.03 -8.42 10.30
C VAL A 98 -8.66 -8.23 9.67
N ILE A 99 -7.59 -8.12 10.47
CA ILE A 99 -6.22 -7.92 9.96
C ILE A 99 -5.84 -9.08 9.03
N LYS A 100 -5.94 -10.33 9.49
CA LYS A 100 -5.53 -11.50 8.70
C LYS A 100 -6.31 -11.60 7.40
N ARG A 101 -7.64 -11.42 7.44
CA ARG A 101 -8.51 -11.48 6.27
C ARG A 101 -8.15 -10.40 5.24
N GLU A 102 -8.04 -9.15 5.68
CA GLU A 102 -7.81 -8.04 4.76
C GLU A 102 -6.37 -8.05 4.22
N VAL A 103 -5.36 -8.35 5.05
CA VAL A 103 -3.97 -8.49 4.60
C VAL A 103 -3.83 -9.63 3.60
N LYS A 104 -4.45 -10.78 3.85
CA LYS A 104 -4.45 -11.92 2.91
C LYS A 104 -5.06 -11.50 1.57
N ARG A 105 -6.23 -10.86 1.60
CA ARG A 105 -6.93 -10.38 0.40
C ARG A 105 -6.08 -9.41 -0.42
N ILE A 106 -5.42 -8.45 0.22
CA ILE A 106 -4.53 -7.51 -0.50
C ILE A 106 -3.32 -8.26 -1.08
N LYS A 107 -2.70 -9.19 -0.33
CA LYS A 107 -1.59 -9.99 -0.85
C LYS A 107 -1.98 -10.80 -2.09
N GLU A 108 -3.14 -11.44 -2.08
CA GLU A 108 -3.68 -12.18 -3.23
C GLU A 108 -3.94 -11.27 -4.44
N GLN A 109 -4.48 -10.07 -4.19
CA GLN A 109 -4.65 -9.05 -5.23
C GLN A 109 -3.30 -8.60 -5.78
N VAL A 110 -2.29 -8.39 -4.93
CA VAL A 110 -0.94 -7.99 -5.35
C VAL A 110 -0.30 -9.05 -6.25
N ILE A 111 -0.46 -10.33 -5.93
CA ILE A 111 0.06 -11.43 -6.75
C ILE A 111 -0.57 -11.45 -8.14
N SER A 112 -1.85 -11.07 -8.25
CA SER A 112 -2.59 -11.03 -9.51
C SER A 112 -2.51 -9.68 -10.24
N LEU A 113 -1.73 -8.71 -9.75
CA LEU A 113 -1.56 -7.42 -10.41
C LEU A 113 -0.80 -7.57 -11.72
N LEU A 114 -1.43 -7.13 -12.80
CA LEU A 114 -0.77 -6.95 -14.09
C LEU A 114 -0.04 -5.60 -14.14
N PRO A 115 1.02 -5.50 -14.94
CA PRO A 115 1.60 -4.21 -15.30
C PRO A 115 0.54 -3.26 -15.84
N THR A 116 0.67 -1.97 -15.51
CA THR A 116 -0.21 -0.93 -16.04
C THR A 116 0.45 -0.28 -17.24
N GLU A 117 -0.20 -0.40 -18.39
CA GLU A 117 0.22 0.28 -19.61
C GLU A 117 -0.30 1.73 -19.61
N ILE A 118 0.60 2.68 -19.88
CA ILE A 118 0.28 4.11 -19.95
C ILE A 118 0.84 4.66 -21.26
N SER A 119 -0.02 5.29 -22.05
CA SER A 119 0.38 6.05 -23.23
C SER A 119 0.84 7.46 -22.81
N ILE A 120 2.09 7.80 -23.12
CA ILE A 120 2.65 9.13 -22.87
C ILE A 120 3.16 9.67 -24.20
N ASN A 121 2.52 10.72 -24.70
CA ASN A 121 2.73 11.25 -26.05
C ASN A 121 2.54 10.14 -27.11
N VAL A 122 3.63 9.71 -27.75
CA VAL A 122 3.66 8.68 -28.83
C VAL A 122 4.19 7.33 -28.31
N SER A 123 4.65 7.27 -27.07
CA SER A 123 5.31 6.09 -26.50
C SER A 123 4.41 5.39 -25.48
N GLU A 124 4.37 4.06 -25.55
CA GLU A 124 3.74 3.22 -24.52
C GLU A 124 4.78 2.84 -23.47
N VAL A 125 4.41 3.03 -22.20
CA VAL A 125 5.25 2.70 -21.05
C VAL A 125 4.50 1.72 -20.15
N SER A 126 5.13 0.57 -19.90
CA SER A 126 4.64 -0.46 -18.98
C SER A 126 5.18 -0.20 -17.59
N ILE A 127 4.30 -0.04 -16.60
CA ILE A 127 4.68 0.16 -15.21
C ILE A 127 4.32 -1.08 -14.39
N LYS A 128 5.34 -1.78 -13.88
CA LYS A 128 5.19 -2.94 -13.01
C LYS A 128 5.19 -2.53 -11.54
N PRO A 129 4.10 -2.81 -10.78
CA PRO A 129 4.05 -2.46 -9.37
C PRO A 129 4.66 -3.55 -8.47
N THR A 130 5.48 -3.12 -7.51
CA THR A 130 5.96 -3.94 -6.39
C THR A 130 5.43 -3.36 -5.09
N LEU A 131 4.51 -4.08 -4.44
CA LEU A 131 3.87 -3.64 -3.19
C LEU A 131 4.52 -4.28 -1.97
N ILE A 132 5.05 -3.44 -1.06
CA ILE A 132 5.75 -3.86 0.16
C ILE A 132 4.89 -3.55 1.37
N PHE A 133 4.55 -4.57 2.15
CA PHE A 133 3.81 -4.44 3.40
C PHE A 133 4.78 -4.16 4.55
N CYS A 134 4.93 -2.89 4.94
CA CYS A 134 5.95 -2.52 5.95
C CYS A 134 5.61 -1.32 6.84
N MET A 135 4.58 -0.53 6.54
CA MET A 135 4.22 0.63 7.38
C MET A 135 3.22 0.21 8.47
N ILE A 136 3.56 -0.83 9.23
CA ILE A 136 2.69 -1.44 10.24
C ILE A 136 3.25 -1.29 11.64
N ASP A 137 2.37 -1.21 12.63
CA ASP A 137 2.76 -1.24 14.04
C ASP A 137 3.12 -2.67 14.49
N GLY A 138 3.72 -2.79 15.68
CA GLY A 138 4.12 -4.08 16.24
C GLY A 138 2.95 -5.03 16.47
N LYS A 139 1.75 -4.50 16.77
CA LYS A 139 0.54 -5.31 17.01
C LYS A 139 0.06 -5.96 15.73
N ILE A 140 -0.01 -5.22 14.64
CA ILE A 140 -0.36 -5.72 13.31
C ILE A 140 0.71 -6.70 12.83
N CYS A 141 1.99 -6.39 13.06
CA CYS A 141 3.07 -7.30 12.70
C CYS A 141 2.93 -8.67 13.38
N ASN A 142 2.72 -8.69 14.70
CA ASN A 142 2.49 -9.91 15.46
C ASN A 142 1.22 -10.65 15.01
N SER A 143 0.14 -9.90 14.76
CA SER A 143 -1.12 -10.46 14.24
C SER A 143 -0.92 -11.20 12.92
N VAL A 144 -0.08 -10.65 12.02
CA VAL A 144 0.22 -11.23 10.71
C VAL A 144 1.22 -12.37 10.81
N ALA A 145 2.20 -12.28 11.71
CA ALA A 145 3.19 -13.33 11.97
C ALA A 145 2.60 -14.53 12.76
N GLY A 146 1.40 -14.39 13.32
CA GLY A 146 0.78 -15.42 14.16
C GLY A 146 1.33 -15.45 15.58
N CYS A 147 2.03 -14.40 16.02
CA CYS A 147 2.55 -14.27 17.37
C CYS A 147 1.45 -13.70 18.29
N GLU A 148 1.16 -14.38 19.40
CA GLU A 148 0.10 -13.97 20.32
C GLU A 148 0.51 -12.83 21.26
N SER A 149 1.81 -12.66 21.52
CA SER A 149 2.34 -11.65 22.43
C SER A 149 2.83 -10.41 21.68
N THR A 150 2.42 -9.22 22.16
CA THR A 150 2.99 -7.93 21.72
C THR A 150 4.26 -7.55 22.46
N GLN A 151 4.71 -8.34 23.43
CA GLN A 151 5.92 -8.09 24.23
C GLN A 151 7.17 -8.76 23.67
N THR A 152 7.02 -9.59 22.63
CA THR A 152 8.13 -10.29 21.99
C THR A 152 8.45 -9.63 20.65
N CYS A 153 9.73 -9.40 20.37
CA CYS A 153 10.16 -8.85 19.09
C CYS A 153 9.92 -9.88 17.97
N TYR A 154 9.06 -9.56 17.01
CA TYR A 154 8.76 -10.45 15.88
C TYR A 154 10.00 -10.79 15.04
N LEU A 155 10.98 -9.88 14.96
CA LEU A 155 12.23 -10.12 14.23
C LEU A 155 13.05 -11.26 14.84
N LEU A 156 12.93 -11.46 16.17
CA LEU A 156 13.66 -12.51 16.89
C LEU A 156 12.95 -13.87 16.84
N LEU A 157 11.66 -13.92 16.45
CA LEU A 157 10.89 -15.17 16.33
C LEU A 157 11.08 -15.87 14.97
N CYS A 158 11.59 -15.18 13.95
CA CYS A 158 11.89 -15.77 12.63
C CYS A 158 13.28 -16.45 12.54
N GLN A 159 13.97 -16.67 13.66
CA GLN A 159 15.29 -17.32 13.71
C GLN A 159 15.28 -18.70 14.40
N ALA A 160 14.11 -19.27 14.69
CA ALA A 160 13.98 -20.59 15.30
C ALA A 160 13.41 -21.63 14.32
#